data_AF-A0A524EFM4-F1
#
_entry.id   AF-A0A524EFM4-F1
#
_cell.length_a   1.000
_cell.length_b   1.000
_cell.length_c   1.000
_cell.angle_alpha   90.00
_cell.angle_beta   90.00
_cell.angle_gamma   90.00
#
_symmetry.space_group_name_H-M   'P 1'
#
loop_
_entity.id
_entity.type
_entity.pdbx_description
1 polymer ?
#
loop_
_entity_poly.entity_id
_entity_poly.type
_entity_poly.pdbx_seq_one_letter_code
_entity_poly.pdbx_strand_id
1 'polypeptide(L)' 'MRITGTQYSLSKKQGILELTYQGRSVDKFEYIGKTVREMTDEIWRSLKLKGTVVNKDNLQATIQELFPNIRRHGPLK' A
#
# COMPACT_ATOMS: atom_id res chain seq x y z
N MET A 1 -5.88 6.27 3.90
CA MET A 1 -6.30 6.52 2.50
C MET A 1 -6.99 5.28 1.96
N ARG A 2 -8.20 5.42 1.40
CA ARG A 2 -8.96 4.27 0.86
C ARG A 2 -8.38 3.84 -0.49
N ILE A 3 -8.19 2.54 -0.69
CA ILE A 3 -7.76 2.01 -2.00
C ILE A 3 -8.98 1.99 -2.92
N THR A 4 -8.88 2.69 -4.05
CA THR A 4 -9.96 2.82 -5.04
C THR A 4 -10.49 1.46 -5.47
N GLY A 5 -11.82 1.31 -5.47
CA GLY A 5 -12.50 0.07 -5.84
C GLY A 5 -12.55 -1.00 -4.75
N THR A 6 -12.11 -0.69 -3.51
CA THR A 6 -12.13 -1.66 -2.41
C THR A 6 -12.70 -1.08 -1.11
N GLN A 7 -12.92 -1.94 -0.12
CA GLN A 7 -13.22 -1.55 1.27
C GLN A 7 -11.95 -1.45 2.12
N TYR A 8 -10.77 -1.62 1.51
CA TYR A 8 -9.50 -1.55 2.20
C TYR A 8 -8.96 -0.12 2.20
N SER A 9 -8.22 0.21 3.26
CA SER A 9 -7.52 1.48 3.38
C SER A 9 -6.08 1.27 3.83
N LEU A 10 -5.16 2.03 3.23
CA LEU A 10 -3.75 2.09 3.61
C LEU A 10 -3.49 3.33 4.45
N SER A 11 -2.78 3.13 5.57
CA SER A 11 -2.34 4.21 6.45
C SER A 11 -0.84 4.12 6.65
N LYS A 12 -0.13 5.23 6.38
CA LYS A 12 1.30 5.34 6.68
C LYS A 12 1.48 5.57 8.18
N LYS A 13 2.20 4.66 8.84
CA LYS A 13 2.72 4.81 10.20
C LYS A 13 4.26 4.82 10.13
N GLN A 14 4.93 5.06 11.24
CA GLN A 14 6.39 5.09 11.27
C GLN A 14 6.98 3.73 10.85
N GLY A 15 7.61 3.69 9.68
CA GLY A 15 8.26 2.50 9.12
C GLY A 15 7.35 1.42 8.54
N ILE A 16 6.02 1.54 8.73
CA ILE A 16 5.05 0.55 8.26
C ILE A 16 3.87 1.18 7.51
N LEU A 17 3.38 0.49 6.49
CA LEU A 17 2.08 0.70 5.88
C LEU A 17 1.09 -0.27 6.50
N GLU A 18 0.07 0.25 7.15
CA GLU A 18 -1.00 -0.54 7.74
C GLU A 18 -2.16 -0.66 6.75
N LEU A 19 -2.51 -1.90 6.42
CA LEU A 19 -3.71 -2.21 5.67
C LEU A 19 -4.85 -2.45 6.66
N THR A 20 -5.95 -1.75 6.44
CA THR A 20 -7.15 -1.84 7.25
C THR A 20 -8.34 -2.25 6.39
N TYR A 21 -9.24 -3.03 6.97
CA TYR A 21 -10.53 -3.39 6.39
C TYR A 21 -11.62 -3.00 7.38
N GLN A 22 -12.53 -2.10 6.97
CA GLN A 22 -13.61 -1.60 7.84
C GLN A 22 -13.12 -1.10 9.22
N GLY A 23 -11.97 -0.40 9.23
CA GLY A 23 -11.37 0.15 10.45
C GLY A 23 -10.56 -0.83 11.31
N ARG A 24 -10.48 -2.12 10.92
CA ARG A 24 -9.63 -3.11 11.59
C ARG A 24 -8.32 -3.32 10.84
N SER A 25 -7.21 -3.35 11.57
CA SER A 25 -5.89 -3.70 11.02
C SER A 25 -5.90 -5.16 10.57
N VAL A 26 -5.58 -5.40 9.30
CA VAL A 26 -5.58 -6.75 8.69
C VAL A 26 -4.21 -7.18 8.21
N ASP A 27 -3.31 -6.23 7.91
CA ASP A 27 -1.91 -6.50 7.57
C ASP A 27 -1.04 -5.27 7.83
N LYS A 28 0.26 -5.51 8.01
CA LYS A 28 1.28 -4.49 8.18
C LYS A 28 2.46 -4.80 7.26
N PHE A 29 2.93 -3.79 6.55
CA PHE A 29 4.01 -3.92 5.58
C PHE A 29 5.13 -2.96 5.93
N GLU A 30 6.31 -3.48 6.24
CA GLU A 30 7.50 -2.64 6.42
C GLU A 30 7.90 -2.04 5.08
N TYR A 31 8.00 -0.71 5.02
CA TYR A 31 8.32 -0.02 3.77
C TYR A 31 9.77 0.50 3.71
N ILE A 32 10.49 0.57 4.85
CA ILE A 32 11.82 1.18 4.90
C ILE A 32 12.77 0.43 3.98
N GLY A 33 13.38 1.16 3.04
CA GLY A 33 14.33 0.59 2.07
C GLY A 33 13.70 -0.10 0.86
N LYS A 34 12.37 -0.30 0.84
CA LYS A 34 11.64 -0.82 -0.32
C LYS A 34 11.26 0.30 -1.28
N THR A 35 11.06 -0.01 -2.55
CA THR A 35 10.53 0.91 -3.56
C THR A 35 9.01 0.91 -3.56
N VAL A 36 8.41 1.94 -4.18
CA VAL A 36 6.95 2.00 -4.42
C VAL A 36 6.46 0.74 -5.15
N ARG A 37 7.23 0.24 -6.12
CA ARG A 37 6.89 -0.96 -6.89
C ARG A 37 6.85 -2.21 -6.03
N GLU A 38 7.89 -2.44 -5.23
CA GLU A 38 7.94 -3.60 -4.32
C GLU A 38 6.79 -3.59 -3.33
N MET A 39 6.49 -2.42 -2.74
CA MET A 39 5.34 -2.27 -1.86
C MET A 39 4.00 -2.50 -2.57
N THR A 40 3.87 -2.03 -3.81
CA THR A 40 2.66 -2.25 -4.61
C THR A 40 2.44 -3.74 -4.85
N ASP A 41 3.49 -4.47 -5.25
CA ASP A 41 3.40 -5.91 -5.50
C ASP A 41 3.08 -6.71 -4.23
N GLU A 42 3.67 -6.34 -3.09
CA GLU A 42 3.44 -6.98 -1.79
C GLU A 42 1.99 -6.79 -1.30
N ILE A 43 1.51 -5.54 -1.31
CA ILE A 43 0.13 -5.21 -0.90
C ILE A 43 -0.87 -5.82 -1.89
N TRP A 44 -0.60 -5.78 -3.19
CA TRP A 44 -1.45 -6.40 -4.21
C TRP A 44 -1.57 -7.91 -4.01
N ARG A 45 -0.46 -8.58 -3.69
CA ARG A 45 -0.46 -10.02 -3.42
C ARG A 45 -1.28 -10.35 -2.16
N SER A 46 -1.14 -9.56 -1.09
CA SER A 46 -1.96 -9.73 0.12
C SER A 46 -3.46 -9.56 -0.20
N LEU A 47 -3.84 -8.50 -0.91
CA LEU A 47 -5.23 -8.26 -1.30
C LEU A 47 -5.79 -9.39 -2.17
N LYS A 48 -4.99 -9.89 -3.12
CA LYS A 48 -5.37 -11.03 -3.97
C LYS A 48 -5.60 -12.31 -3.15
N LEU A 49 -4.75 -12.59 -2.16
CA LEU A 49 -4.92 -13.74 -1.25
C LEU A 49 -6.19 -13.61 -0.39
N LYS A 50 -6.62 -12.39 -0.08
CA LYS A 50 -7.88 -12.10 0.61
C LYS A 50 -9.09 -12.00 -0.35
N GLY A 51 -8.95 -12.45 -1.60
CA GLY A 51 -10.03 -12.46 -2.60
C GLY A 51 -10.38 -11.08 -3.18
N THR A 52 -9.54 -10.07 -2.97
CA THR A 52 -9.76 -8.71 -3.47
C THR A 52 -8.87 -8.43 -4.66
N VAL A 53 -9.48 -8.18 -5.82
CA VAL A 53 -8.76 -7.79 -7.04
C VAL A 53 -8.70 -6.27 -7.12
N VAL A 54 -7.49 -5.73 -7.26
CA VAL A 54 -7.25 -4.29 -7.40
C VAL A 54 -6.38 -4.04 -8.61
N ASN A 55 -6.67 -2.95 -9.32
CA ASN A 55 -5.78 -2.44 -10.36
C ASN A 55 -4.45 -1.98 -9.71
N LYS A 56 -3.33 -2.54 -10.17
CA LYS A 56 -2.00 -2.23 -9.66
C LYS A 56 -1.61 -0.77 -9.86
N ASP A 57 -2.00 -0.14 -10.96
CA ASP A 57 -1.68 1.26 -11.25
C ASP A 57 -2.38 2.19 -10.26
N ASN A 58 -3.65 1.89 -9.92
CA ASN A 58 -4.39 2.64 -8.91
C ASN A 58 -3.79 2.46 -7.50
N LEU A 59 -3.38 1.24 -7.17
CA LEU A 59 -2.71 0.96 -5.90
C LEU A 59 -1.35 1.68 -5.82
N GLN A 60 -0.59 1.67 -6.92
CA GLN A 60 0.69 2.37 -7.02
C GLN A 60 0.50 3.88 -6.84
N ALA A 61 -0.50 4.48 -7.48
CA ALA A 61 -0.85 5.89 -7.30
C ALA A 61 -1.20 6.19 -5.84
N THR A 62 -2.02 5.34 -5.21
CA THR A 62 -2.39 5.46 -3.78
C THR A 62 -1.15 5.43 -2.87
N ILE A 63 -0.22 4.50 -3.13
CA ILE A 63 1.04 4.42 -2.37
C ILE A 63 1.89 5.66 -2.64
N GLN A 64 1.98 6.12 -3.89
CA GLN A 64 2.76 7.31 -4.23
C GLN A 64 2.20 8.58 -3.55
N GLU A 65 0.88 8.72 -3.41
CA GLU A 65 0.25 9.80 -2.65
C GLU A 65 0.58 9.77 -1.15
N LEU A 66 0.79 8.58 -0.57
CA LEU A 66 1.26 8.43 0.82
C LEU A 66 2.75 8.79 1.00
N PHE A 67 3.51 8.90 -0.10
CA PHE A 67 4.93 9.23 -0.11
C PHE A 67 5.24 10.34 -1.13
N PRO A 68 4.71 11.57 -0.95
CA PRO A 68 4.79 12.63 -1.95
C PRO A 68 6.21 13.10 -2.25
N ASN A 69 7.15 12.89 -1.32
CA ASN A 69 8.55 13.33 -1.44
C ASN A 69 9.50 12.27 -2.02
N ILE A 70 8.98 11.11 -2.43
CA ILE A 70 9.81 9.99 -2.89
C ILE A 70 9.72 9.88 -4.41
N ARG A 71 10.89 9.84 -5.06
CA ARG A 71 10.97 9.60 -6.51
C ARG A 71 10.31 8.25 -6.81
N ARG A 72 9.67 8.11 -7.98
CA ARG A 72 8.95 6.88 -8.39
C ARG A 72 9.74 5.57 -8.22
N HIS A 73 11.07 5.64 -8.26
CA HIS A 73 12.00 4.51 -8.09
C HIS A 73 12.90 4.63 -6.86
N GLY A 74 12.69 5.64 -6.01
CA GLY A 74 13.48 5.86 -4.80
C GLY A 74 13.02 4.94 -3.66
N PRO A 75 13.94 4.65 -2.71
CA PRO A 75 13.58 3.89 -1.52
C PRO A 75 12.62 4.69 -0.64
N LEU A 76 11.62 4.00 -0.11
CA LEU A 76 10.64 4.52 0.83
C LEU A 76 11.29 4.77 2.19
N LYS A 77 11.03 5.95 2.76
CA LYS A 77 11.53 6.44 4.04
C LYS A 77 10.40 7.10 4.84
#